data_AF-A0A3M2JSN3-F1
#
_entry.id   AF-A0A3M2JSN3-F1
#
_cell.length_a   1.000
_cell.length_b   1.000
_cell.length_c   1.000
_cell.angle_alpha   90.00
_cell.angle_beta   90.00
_cell.angle_gamma   90.00
#
_symmetry.space_group_name_H-M   'P 1'
#
loop_
_entity.id
_entity.type
_entity.pdbx_description
1 polymer ?
#
loop_
_entity_poly.entity_id
_entity_poly.type
_entity_poly.pdbx_seq_one_letter_code
_entity_poly.pdbx_strand_id
1 'polypeptide(L)'
;MSTANITYVNSDWLRSNFPCMMACPVHTEAGRYVNLIAQGRYAEAYRVARAPNPFASICGRICAAPCEEACRRGKLDQPLAIRALKRFVCERFGVESMIDVIKLQEVLRPRIVPRDQKVAIIGAGPAGLSCAHDLALRGYQVTVLEKHTVPGGMLSLGVPEYRLPRELIRLEINAILSLGIQLQLGKELGRDFHLRDLRNAGYEAIFIAIGAHKSRMLNIEGM
;
A
#
# COMPACT_ATOMS: atom_id res chain seq x y z
N MET A 1 34.38 -15.89 -36.97
CA MET A 1 33.04 -16.24 -36.43
C MET A 1 32.85 -15.45 -35.16
N SER A 2 31.98 -14.43 -35.18
CA SER A 2 31.72 -13.58 -34.01
C SER A 2 31.00 -14.42 -32.96
N THR A 3 31.67 -14.70 -31.86
CA THR A 3 31.06 -15.32 -30.68
C THR A 3 29.99 -14.37 -30.18
N ALA A 4 28.72 -14.74 -30.35
CA ALA A 4 27.61 -14.01 -29.76
C ALA A 4 27.86 -13.92 -28.25
N ASN A 5 28.01 -12.70 -27.73
CA ASN A 5 28.10 -12.45 -26.29
C ASN A 5 26.75 -12.79 -25.66
N ILE A 6 26.57 -14.06 -25.29
CA ILE A 6 25.40 -14.52 -24.56
C ILE A 6 25.51 -13.93 -23.15
N THR A 7 24.70 -12.92 -22.88
CA THR A 7 24.55 -12.40 -21.52
C THR A 7 23.61 -13.32 -20.77
N TYR A 8 24.12 -14.05 -19.79
CA TYR A 8 23.28 -14.86 -18.92
C TYR A 8 22.38 -13.95 -18.10
N VAL A 9 21.07 -14.21 -18.14
CA VAL A 9 20.09 -13.52 -17.29
C VAL A 9 20.34 -13.94 -15.85
N ASN A 10 21.06 -13.10 -15.11
CA ASN A 10 21.32 -13.26 -13.68
C ASN A 10 20.55 -12.18 -12.89
N SER A 11 20.64 -12.24 -11.56
CA SER A 11 19.97 -11.29 -10.66
C SER A 11 20.34 -9.83 -10.95
N ASP A 12 21.59 -9.57 -11.31
CA ASP A 12 22.09 -8.22 -11.61
C ASP A 12 21.55 -7.71 -12.95
N TRP A 13 21.42 -8.58 -13.94
CA TRP A 13 20.75 -8.28 -15.20
C TRP A 13 19.29 -7.91 -14.96
N LEU A 14 18.55 -8.66 -14.13
CA LEU A 14 17.15 -8.35 -13.81
C LEU A 14 17.01 -6.99 -13.11
N ARG A 15 17.84 -6.73 -12.09
CA ARG A 15 17.82 -5.46 -11.34
C ARG A 15 18.13 -4.25 -12.25
N SER A 16 19.08 -4.40 -13.16
CA SER A 16 19.44 -3.33 -14.10
C SER A 16 18.43 -3.14 -15.23
N ASN A 17 17.61 -4.15 -15.54
CA ASN A 17 16.67 -4.10 -16.65
C ASN A 17 15.26 -3.61 -16.35
N PHE A 18 14.89 -3.52 -15.07
CA PHE A 18 13.59 -2.98 -14.64
C PHE A 18 13.74 -1.82 -13.65
N PRO A 19 14.41 -0.71 -14.05
CA PRO A 19 14.82 0.33 -13.10
C PRO A 19 13.63 1.00 -12.40
N CYS A 20 12.49 1.15 -13.09
CA CYS A 20 11.27 1.69 -12.49
C CYS A 20 10.66 0.77 -11.41
N MET A 21 10.75 -0.55 -11.57
CA MET A 21 10.30 -1.52 -10.57
C MET A 21 11.26 -1.53 -9.38
N MET A 22 12.57 -1.53 -9.64
CA MET A 22 13.59 -1.53 -8.58
C MET A 22 13.60 -0.26 -7.75
N ALA A 23 13.27 0.89 -8.34
CA ALA A 23 13.14 2.15 -7.60
C ALA A 23 11.83 2.24 -6.81
N CYS A 24 10.84 1.39 -7.09
CA CYS A 24 9.59 1.37 -6.35
C CYS A 24 9.78 0.62 -5.02
N PRO A 25 9.52 1.24 -3.84
CA PRO A 25 9.73 0.57 -2.56
C PRO A 25 8.93 -0.73 -2.37
N VAL A 26 7.78 -0.84 -3.05
CA VAL A 26 6.90 -2.02 -3.04
C VAL A 26 7.05 -2.86 -4.31
N HIS A 27 8.09 -2.62 -5.11
CA HIS A 27 8.41 -3.39 -6.32
C HIS A 27 7.23 -3.53 -7.30
N THR A 28 6.40 -2.49 -7.44
CA THR A 28 5.33 -2.52 -8.45
C THR A 28 5.94 -2.60 -9.85
N GLU A 29 5.45 -3.52 -10.67
CA GLU A 29 5.89 -3.72 -12.05
C GLU A 29 5.41 -2.57 -12.98
N ALA A 30 6.01 -1.39 -12.84
CA ALA A 30 5.58 -0.18 -13.56
C ALA A 30 5.63 -0.34 -15.08
N GLY A 31 6.71 -0.90 -15.61
CA GLY A 31 6.81 -1.20 -17.04
C GLY A 31 5.68 -2.09 -17.53
N ARG A 32 5.25 -3.08 -16.73
CA ARG A 32 4.20 -4.03 -17.11
C ARG A 32 2.84 -3.37 -17.20
N TYR A 33 2.40 -2.65 -16.16
CA TYR A 33 1.07 -2.01 -16.23
C TYR A 33 1.03 -0.85 -17.23
N VAL A 34 2.14 -0.14 -17.46
CA VAL A 34 2.21 0.90 -18.50
C VAL A 34 2.05 0.31 -19.90
N ASN A 35 2.71 -0.82 -20.19
CA ASN A 35 2.52 -1.54 -21.46
C ASN A 35 1.07 -2.04 -21.63
N LEU A 36 0.45 -2.56 -20.56
CA LEU A 36 -0.94 -2.99 -20.59
C LEU A 36 -1.90 -1.80 -20.87
N ILE A 37 -1.61 -0.62 -20.33
CA ILE A 37 -2.36 0.62 -20.66
C ILE A 37 -2.23 0.94 -22.15
N ALA A 38 -1.02 0.89 -22.71
CA ALA A 38 -0.78 1.16 -24.14
C ALA A 38 -1.53 0.17 -25.05
N GLN A 39 -1.76 -1.05 -24.59
CA GLN A 39 -2.54 -2.08 -25.28
C GLN A 39 -4.06 -1.99 -25.06
N GLY A 40 -4.55 -1.00 -24.30
CA GLY A 40 -5.99 -0.89 -23.96
C GLY A 40 -6.47 -1.89 -22.90
N ARG A 41 -5.57 -2.67 -22.29
CA ARG A 41 -5.87 -3.73 -21.31
C ARG A 41 -5.93 -3.17 -19.88
N TYR A 42 -6.84 -2.23 -19.66
CA TYR A 42 -6.85 -1.42 -18.43
C TYR A 42 -7.17 -2.19 -17.15
N ALA A 43 -8.08 -3.16 -17.19
CA ALA A 43 -8.42 -3.97 -16.01
C ALA A 43 -7.20 -4.80 -15.53
N GLU A 44 -6.44 -5.35 -16.47
CA GLU A 44 -5.21 -6.09 -16.16
C GLU A 44 -4.10 -5.16 -15.68
N ALA A 45 -3.97 -3.97 -16.28
CA ALA A 45 -3.04 -2.95 -15.81
C ALA A 45 -3.32 -2.57 -14.35
N TYR A 46 -4.59 -2.37 -13.99
CA TYR A 46 -4.98 -2.11 -12.61
C TYR A 46 -4.59 -3.27 -11.68
N ARG A 47 -4.86 -4.53 -12.05
CA ARG A 47 -4.45 -5.71 -11.25
C ARG A 47 -2.95 -5.72 -10.99
N VAL A 48 -2.13 -5.46 -12.01
CA VAL A 48 -0.66 -5.39 -11.88
C VAL A 48 -0.25 -4.22 -10.97
N ALA A 49 -0.86 -3.04 -11.12
CA ALA A 49 -0.54 -1.87 -10.31
C ALA A 49 -0.92 -2.04 -8.82
N ARG A 50 -2.01 -2.77 -8.55
CA ARG A 50 -2.58 -3.00 -7.21
C ARG A 50 -2.01 -4.22 -6.49
N ALA A 51 -1.47 -5.19 -7.22
CA ALA A 51 -1.04 -6.48 -6.67
C ALA A 51 -0.10 -6.38 -5.45
N PRO A 52 0.98 -5.58 -5.46
CA PRO A 52 1.89 -5.52 -4.31
C PRO A 52 1.56 -4.42 -3.30
N ASN A 53 0.49 -3.66 -3.51
CA ASN A 53 0.25 -2.44 -2.74
C ASN A 53 -1.24 -2.24 -2.43
N PRO A 54 -1.66 -2.33 -1.17
CA PRO A 54 -3.04 -2.09 -0.79
C PRO A 54 -3.55 -0.67 -1.01
N PHE A 55 -2.66 0.28 -1.31
CA PHE A 55 -2.94 1.71 -1.43
C PHE A 55 -2.65 2.24 -2.85
N ALA A 56 -2.93 1.46 -3.90
CA ALA A 56 -2.58 1.86 -5.26
C ALA A 56 -3.25 3.17 -5.69
N SER A 57 -4.52 3.40 -5.36
CA SER A 57 -5.23 4.63 -5.71
C SER A 57 -4.69 5.84 -4.95
N ILE A 58 -4.30 5.67 -3.68
CA ILE A 58 -3.61 6.71 -2.90
C ILE A 58 -2.23 7.00 -3.49
N CYS A 59 -1.44 5.98 -3.81
CA CYS A 59 -0.12 6.16 -4.42
C CYS A 59 -0.19 6.79 -5.82
N GLY A 60 -1.28 6.60 -6.57
CA GLY A 60 -1.52 7.32 -7.83
C GLY A 60 -1.65 8.84 -7.65
N ARG A 61 -1.88 9.33 -6.42
CA ARG A 61 -2.07 10.77 -6.13
C ARG A 61 -0.86 11.39 -5.44
N ILE A 62 -0.34 10.74 -4.40
CA ILE A 62 0.64 11.38 -3.50
C ILE A 62 2.02 10.70 -3.45
N CYS A 63 2.26 9.63 -4.20
CA CYS A 63 3.58 9.01 -4.25
C CYS A 63 4.64 10.00 -4.75
N ALA A 64 5.85 9.96 -4.20
CA ALA A 64 6.99 10.74 -4.68
C ALA A 64 7.52 10.28 -6.06
N ALA A 65 6.96 9.19 -6.60
CA ALA A 65 7.27 8.65 -7.92
C ALA A 65 8.77 8.38 -8.20
N PRO A 66 9.51 7.68 -7.30
CA PRO A 66 10.91 7.34 -7.54
C PRO A 66 11.11 6.47 -8.80
N CYS A 67 10.05 5.79 -9.23
CA CYS A 67 10.02 5.04 -10.48
C CYS A 67 10.12 5.92 -11.74
N GLU A 68 9.70 7.18 -11.67
CA GLU A 68 9.83 8.16 -12.75
C GLU A 68 11.28 8.69 -12.83
N GLU A 69 11.90 9.00 -11.69
CA GLU A 69 13.32 9.40 -11.63
C GLU A 69 14.23 8.30 -12.21
N ALA A 70 13.96 7.03 -11.89
CA ALA A 70 14.70 5.89 -12.42
C ALA A 70 14.27 5.46 -13.84
N CYS A 71 13.32 6.14 -14.47
CA CYS A 71 12.75 5.70 -15.74
C CYS A 71 13.79 5.72 -16.86
N ARG A 72 14.00 4.56 -17.51
CA ARG A 72 14.96 4.43 -18.63
C ARG A 72 14.66 5.41 -19.77
N ARG A 73 13.39 5.72 -20.05
CA ARG A 73 12.98 6.68 -21.09
C ARG A 73 13.52 8.09 -20.83
N GLY A 74 13.67 8.47 -19.56
CA GLY A 74 14.27 9.75 -19.17
C GLY A 74 15.73 9.93 -19.59
N LYS A 75 16.43 8.87 -20.00
CA LYS A 75 17.77 8.96 -20.61
C LYS A 75 17.74 9.35 -22.09
N LEU A 76 16.58 9.25 -22.74
CA LEU A 76 16.38 9.61 -24.15
C LEU A 76 15.72 10.98 -24.27
N ASP A 77 14.60 11.18 -23.57
CA ASP A 77 13.86 12.44 -23.54
C ASP A 77 13.30 12.75 -22.14
N GLN A 78 12.10 12.27 -21.81
CA GLN A 78 11.43 12.51 -20.54
C GLN A 78 10.95 11.19 -19.91
N PRO A 79 10.98 11.07 -18.57
CA PRO A 79 10.33 9.98 -17.88
C PRO A 79 8.86 9.84 -18.27
N LEU A 80 8.37 8.61 -18.26
CA LEU A 80 6.94 8.37 -18.36
C LEU A 80 6.24 8.88 -17.08
N ALA A 81 5.04 9.44 -17.22
CA ALA A 81 4.21 9.86 -16.09
C ALA A 81 3.57 8.65 -15.38
N ILE A 82 4.40 7.76 -14.84
CA ILE A 82 4.05 6.47 -14.23
C ILE A 82 3.00 6.64 -13.12
N ARG A 83 3.13 7.65 -12.26
CA ARG A 83 2.15 7.95 -11.20
C ARG A 83 0.80 8.36 -11.78
N ALA A 84 0.78 9.19 -12.82
CA ALA A 84 -0.44 9.60 -13.49
C ALA A 84 -1.12 8.43 -14.22
N LEU A 85 -0.33 7.57 -14.86
CA LEU A 85 -0.83 6.34 -15.51
C LEU A 85 -1.40 5.35 -14.49
N LYS A 86 -0.78 5.23 -13.31
CA LYS A 86 -1.35 4.46 -12.18
C LYS A 86 -2.68 5.06 -11.72
N ARG A 87 -2.76 6.38 -11.56
CA ARG A 87 -4.01 7.07 -11.22
C ARG A 87 -5.10 6.81 -12.25
N PHE A 88 -4.79 6.94 -13.54
CA PHE A 88 -5.72 6.71 -14.64
C PHE A 88 -6.39 5.32 -14.57
N VAL A 89 -5.63 4.25 -14.32
CA VAL A 89 -6.22 2.91 -14.19
C VAL A 89 -6.96 2.72 -12.87
N CYS A 90 -6.52 3.35 -11.78
CA CYS A 90 -7.21 3.30 -10.49
C CYS A 90 -8.54 4.06 -10.52
N GLU A 91 -8.64 5.18 -11.22
CA GLU A 91 -9.91 5.91 -11.37
C GLU A 91 -10.96 5.09 -12.15
N ARG A 92 -10.51 4.18 -13.02
CA ARG A 92 -11.39 3.31 -13.81
C ARG A 92 -11.73 1.98 -13.17
N PHE A 93 -10.87 1.42 -12.32
CA PHE A 93 -11.02 0.06 -11.78
C PHE A 93 -10.72 -0.09 -10.29
N GLY A 94 -10.25 0.98 -9.65
CA GLY A 94 -9.92 1.02 -8.23
C GLY A 94 -11.13 1.27 -7.34
N VAL A 95 -10.86 1.50 -6.06
CA VAL A 95 -11.90 1.70 -5.03
C VAL A 95 -12.80 2.91 -5.33
N GLU A 96 -12.28 3.91 -6.04
CA GLU A 96 -13.02 5.10 -6.46
C GLU A 96 -13.93 4.88 -7.68
N SER A 97 -13.77 3.78 -8.42
CA SER A 97 -14.48 3.58 -9.69
C SER A 97 -15.96 3.20 -9.51
N MET A 98 -16.36 2.84 -8.28
CA MET A 98 -17.69 2.31 -7.95
C MET A 98 -18.11 1.09 -8.80
N ILE A 99 -17.22 0.54 -9.63
CA ILE A 99 -17.43 -0.74 -10.28
C ILE A 99 -17.54 -1.76 -9.17
N ASP A 100 -18.69 -2.42 -9.15
CA ASP A 100 -19.18 -3.29 -8.09
C ASP A 100 -18.04 -4.08 -7.45
N VAL A 101 -17.64 -3.66 -6.25
CA VAL A 101 -16.51 -4.22 -5.49
C VAL A 101 -16.70 -5.73 -5.32
N ILE A 102 -17.94 -6.21 -5.41
CA ILE A 102 -18.37 -7.62 -5.43
C ILE A 102 -17.79 -8.38 -6.64
N LYS A 103 -17.75 -7.80 -7.85
CA LYS A 103 -17.13 -8.44 -9.02
C LYS A 103 -15.60 -8.47 -8.93
N LEU A 104 -15.01 -7.51 -8.23
CA LEU A 104 -13.58 -7.53 -7.93
C LEU A 104 -13.25 -8.55 -6.83
N GLN A 105 -14.15 -8.74 -5.84
CA GLN A 105 -14.06 -9.77 -4.80
C GLN A 105 -14.08 -11.19 -5.37
N GLU A 106 -14.84 -11.45 -6.45
CA GLU A 106 -14.78 -12.75 -7.16
C GLU A 106 -13.44 -13.00 -7.86
N VAL A 107 -12.78 -11.94 -8.34
CA VAL A 107 -11.49 -12.05 -9.05
C VAL A 107 -10.30 -12.07 -8.10
N LEU A 108 -10.44 -11.49 -6.90
CA LEU A 108 -9.33 -11.23 -5.97
C LEU A 108 -9.42 -11.94 -4.63
N ARG A 109 -10.48 -12.70 -4.30
CA ARG A 109 -10.39 -13.56 -3.11
C ARG A 109 -9.44 -14.71 -3.44
N PRO A 110 -8.17 -14.71 -2.98
CA PRO A 110 -7.49 -15.98 -2.86
C PRO A 110 -8.40 -16.88 -2.01
N ARG A 111 -8.29 -18.19 -2.18
CA ARG A 111 -8.91 -19.11 -1.23
C ARG A 111 -8.23 -18.88 0.12
N ILE A 112 -8.81 -17.99 0.93
CA ILE A 112 -8.32 -17.68 2.27
C ILE A 112 -8.59 -18.92 3.09
N VAL A 113 -7.52 -19.59 3.52
CA VAL A 113 -7.61 -20.70 4.47
C VAL A 113 -7.58 -20.08 5.86
N PRO A 114 -8.69 -20.12 6.62
CA PRO A 114 -8.73 -19.51 7.94
C PRO A 114 -7.67 -20.10 8.87
N ARG A 115 -7.17 -19.26 9.77
CA ARG A 115 -6.20 -19.60 10.80
C ARG A 115 -6.74 -19.17 12.17
N ASP A 116 -6.43 -19.96 13.18
CA ASP A 116 -6.86 -19.68 14.55
C ASP A 116 -6.00 -18.61 15.24
N GLN A 117 -4.79 -18.39 14.72
CA GLN A 117 -3.84 -17.45 15.32
C GLN A 117 -4.30 -16.00 15.20
N LYS A 118 -4.27 -15.29 16.34
CA LYS A 118 -4.64 -13.87 16.46
C LYS A 118 -3.43 -12.96 16.36
N VAL A 119 -3.55 -11.88 15.59
CA VAL A 119 -2.52 -10.84 15.43
C VAL A 119 -3.08 -9.47 15.79
N ALA A 120 -2.38 -8.76 16.68
CA ALA A 120 -2.69 -7.38 17.02
C ALA A 120 -1.78 -6.44 16.24
N ILE A 121 -2.35 -5.40 15.65
CA ILE A 121 -1.63 -4.33 14.96
C ILE A 121 -1.94 -3.02 15.68
N ILE A 122 -0.90 -2.31 16.11
CA ILE A 122 -1.05 -1.06 16.85
C ILE A 122 -0.74 0.11 15.91
N GLY A 123 -1.77 0.84 15.51
CA GLY A 123 -1.75 1.96 14.55
C GLY A 123 -2.41 1.59 13.23
N ALA A 124 -3.43 2.36 12.83
CA ALA A 124 -4.17 2.25 11.58
C ALA A 124 -3.62 3.17 10.47
N GLY A 125 -2.30 3.43 10.47
CA GLY A 125 -1.60 4.11 9.38
C GLY A 125 -1.31 3.19 8.18
N PRO A 126 -0.63 3.70 7.13
CA PRO A 126 -0.30 2.91 5.94
C PRO A 126 0.45 1.61 6.22
N ALA A 127 1.38 1.63 7.17
CA ALA A 127 2.15 0.44 7.55
C ALA A 127 1.28 -0.62 8.24
N GLY A 128 0.48 -0.20 9.24
CA GLY A 128 -0.40 -1.10 9.98
C GLY A 128 -1.49 -1.70 9.10
N LEU A 129 -2.13 -0.88 8.27
CA LEU A 129 -3.17 -1.35 7.35
C LEU A 129 -2.62 -2.24 6.23
N SER A 130 -1.41 -1.98 5.73
CA SER A 130 -0.75 -2.90 4.77
C SER A 130 -0.44 -4.26 5.42
N CYS A 131 0.09 -4.25 6.64
CA CYS A 131 0.33 -5.48 7.39
C CYS A 131 -0.97 -6.24 7.66
N ALA A 132 -2.04 -5.52 8.02
CA ALA A 132 -3.36 -6.09 8.27
C ALA A 132 -3.94 -6.76 7.02
N HIS A 133 -3.87 -6.08 5.88
CA HIS A 133 -4.27 -6.59 4.58
C HIS A 133 -3.55 -7.91 4.25
N ASP A 134 -2.22 -7.94 4.34
CA ASP A 134 -1.43 -9.11 3.96
C ASP A 134 -1.65 -10.30 4.90
N LEU A 135 -1.82 -10.05 6.20
CA LEU A 135 -2.14 -11.08 7.19
C LEU A 135 -3.55 -11.62 7.02
N ALA A 136 -4.54 -10.76 6.72
CA ALA A 136 -5.91 -11.18 6.47
C ALA A 136 -6.01 -12.05 5.20
N LEU A 137 -5.29 -11.70 4.12
CA LEU A 137 -5.19 -12.54 2.92
C LEU A 137 -4.53 -13.90 3.19
N ARG A 138 -3.70 -13.99 4.22
CA ARG A 138 -3.11 -15.24 4.73
C ARG A 138 -4.02 -15.96 5.74
N GLY A 139 -5.21 -15.45 6.03
CA GLY A 139 -6.23 -16.10 6.87
C GLY A 139 -6.09 -15.89 8.37
N TYR A 140 -5.16 -15.06 8.83
CA TYR A 140 -5.02 -14.73 10.25
C TYR A 140 -6.19 -13.89 10.76
N GLN A 141 -6.51 -14.02 12.06
CA GLN A 141 -7.47 -13.15 12.73
C GLN A 141 -6.78 -11.85 13.15
N VAL A 142 -7.08 -10.75 12.46
CA VAL A 142 -6.37 -9.48 12.64
C VAL A 142 -7.24 -8.45 13.35
N THR A 143 -6.69 -7.85 14.41
CA THR A 143 -7.26 -6.69 15.08
C THR A 143 -6.30 -5.50 14.97
N VAL A 144 -6.79 -4.37 14.47
CA VAL A 144 -6.08 -3.09 14.42
C VAL A 144 -6.59 -2.20 15.56
N LEU A 145 -5.68 -1.74 16.41
CA LEU A 145 -5.92 -0.83 17.53
C LEU A 145 -5.36 0.56 17.15
N GLU A 146 -6.19 1.59 17.16
CA GLU A 146 -5.83 2.94 16.74
C GLU A 146 -6.17 3.95 17.83
N LYS A 147 -5.23 4.85 18.12
CA LYS A 147 -5.38 5.89 19.14
C LYS A 147 -6.43 6.93 18.74
N HIS A 148 -6.45 7.34 17.49
CA HIS A 148 -7.31 8.41 17.00
C HIS A 148 -8.74 7.92 16.73
N THR A 149 -9.67 8.88 16.57
CA THR A 149 -11.07 8.62 16.21
C THR A 149 -11.28 8.33 14.72
N VAL A 150 -10.22 8.39 13.92
CA VAL A 150 -10.24 8.11 12.49
C VAL A 150 -9.03 7.24 12.11
N PRO A 151 -9.19 6.23 11.26
CA PRO A 151 -8.07 5.46 10.73
C PRO A 151 -7.36 6.22 9.59
N GLY A 152 -6.25 5.66 9.11
CA GLY A 152 -5.44 6.18 7.99
C GLY A 152 -4.17 6.90 8.41
N GLY A 153 -3.97 7.15 9.71
CA GLY A 153 -2.77 7.82 10.24
C GLY A 153 -2.50 9.13 9.50
N MET A 154 -1.25 9.34 9.05
CA MET A 154 -0.86 10.57 8.34
C MET A 154 -1.61 10.82 7.02
N LEU A 155 -2.21 9.81 6.40
CA LEU A 155 -3.08 10.02 5.23
C LEU A 155 -4.26 10.91 5.59
N SER A 156 -4.90 10.61 6.73
CA SER A 156 -6.08 11.32 7.23
C SER A 156 -5.70 12.58 8.02
N LEU A 157 -4.66 12.50 8.83
CA LEU A 157 -4.30 13.53 9.81
C LEU A 157 -3.35 14.60 9.26
N GLY A 158 -2.52 14.25 8.27
CA GLY A 158 -1.44 15.14 7.81
C GLY A 158 -1.58 15.58 6.36
N VAL A 159 -1.99 14.69 5.46
CA VAL A 159 -2.10 15.06 4.03
C VAL A 159 -3.31 15.98 3.83
N PRO A 160 -3.15 17.17 3.23
CA PRO A 160 -4.26 18.06 2.89
C PRO A 160 -5.23 17.45 1.88
N GLU A 161 -6.52 17.76 2.05
CA GLU A 161 -7.60 17.15 1.27
C GLU A 161 -7.51 17.44 -0.24
N TYR A 162 -7.06 18.63 -0.64
CA TYR A 162 -6.84 18.96 -2.05
C TYR A 162 -5.75 18.10 -2.72
N ARG A 163 -4.84 17.50 -1.94
CA ARG A 163 -3.85 16.53 -2.45
C ARG A 163 -4.37 15.10 -2.38
N LEU A 164 -5.14 14.78 -1.35
CA LEU A 164 -5.68 13.44 -1.11
C LEU A 164 -7.11 13.53 -0.54
N PRO A 165 -8.15 13.29 -1.36
CA PRO A 165 -9.54 13.36 -0.93
C PRO A 165 -9.84 12.42 0.24
N ARG A 166 -10.59 12.91 1.25
CA ARG A 166 -10.95 12.12 2.44
C ARG A 166 -11.78 10.88 2.08
N GLU A 167 -12.66 11.04 1.11
CA GLU A 167 -13.51 9.96 0.62
C GLU A 167 -12.70 8.81 0.01
N LEU A 168 -11.63 9.12 -0.74
CA LEU A 168 -10.77 8.08 -1.29
C LEU A 168 -10.05 7.29 -0.19
N ILE A 169 -9.54 7.99 0.84
CA ILE A 169 -8.90 7.34 1.99
C ILE A 169 -9.90 6.38 2.65
N ARG A 170 -11.13 6.83 2.87
CA ARG A 170 -12.21 6.03 3.46
C ARG A 170 -12.50 4.78 2.61
N LEU A 171 -12.62 4.92 1.30
CA LEU A 171 -12.87 3.80 0.38
C LEU A 171 -11.75 2.77 0.40
N GLU A 172 -10.49 3.19 0.37
CA GLU A 172 -9.35 2.25 0.40
C GLU A 172 -9.25 1.53 1.74
N ILE A 173 -9.45 2.24 2.85
CA ILE A 173 -9.46 1.62 4.19
C ILE A 173 -10.61 0.62 4.29
N ASN A 174 -11.82 0.96 3.84
CA ASN A 174 -12.95 0.06 3.85
C ASN A 174 -12.71 -1.19 3.00
N ALA A 175 -12.06 -1.05 1.84
CA ALA A 175 -11.67 -2.20 1.02
C ALA A 175 -10.74 -3.15 1.78
N ILE A 176 -9.77 -2.63 2.54
CA ILE A 176 -8.90 -3.42 3.41
C ILE A 176 -9.72 -4.10 4.52
N LEU A 177 -10.54 -3.33 5.26
CA LEU A 177 -11.34 -3.85 6.37
C LEU A 177 -12.34 -4.93 5.94
N SER A 178 -12.83 -4.87 4.69
CA SER A 178 -13.73 -5.89 4.11
C SER A 178 -13.16 -7.31 4.07
N LEU A 179 -11.85 -7.47 4.33
CA LEU A 179 -11.19 -8.76 4.53
C LEU A 179 -11.48 -9.41 5.89
N GLY A 180 -12.35 -8.81 6.72
CA GLY A 180 -12.69 -9.32 8.05
C GLY A 180 -11.77 -8.82 9.16
N ILE A 181 -11.03 -7.73 8.92
CA ILE A 181 -10.14 -7.11 9.90
C ILE A 181 -10.99 -6.32 10.91
N GLN A 182 -10.76 -6.55 12.20
CA GLN A 182 -11.41 -5.77 13.26
C GLN A 182 -10.65 -4.46 13.50
N LEU A 183 -11.33 -3.33 13.49
CA LEU A 183 -10.75 -2.02 13.80
C LEU A 183 -11.33 -1.49 15.12
N GLN A 184 -10.47 -1.13 16.06
CA GLN A 184 -10.82 -0.51 17.32
C GLN A 184 -10.17 0.87 17.42
N LEU A 185 -10.99 1.91 17.34
CA LEU A 185 -10.57 3.31 17.45
C LEU A 185 -10.55 3.75 18.92
N GLY A 186 -9.83 4.84 19.22
CA GLY A 186 -9.71 5.36 20.58
C GLY A 186 -8.96 4.43 21.55
N LYS A 187 -8.02 3.61 21.05
CA LYS A 187 -7.19 2.68 21.83
C LYS A 187 -5.72 3.07 21.76
N GLU A 188 -5.21 3.67 22.83
CA GLU A 188 -3.84 4.14 22.96
C GLU A 188 -2.97 3.16 23.75
N LEU A 189 -1.90 2.67 23.12
CA LEU A 189 -0.88 1.86 23.78
C LEU A 189 -0.19 2.68 24.89
N GLY A 190 -0.12 2.13 26.09
CA GLY A 190 0.46 2.76 27.27
C GLY A 190 -0.53 3.56 28.11
N ARG A 191 -1.76 3.78 27.62
CA ARG A 191 -2.84 4.44 28.35
C ARG A 191 -4.05 3.51 28.55
N ASP A 192 -4.57 2.95 27.47
CA ASP A 192 -5.77 2.11 27.49
C ASP A 192 -5.44 0.62 27.56
N PHE A 193 -4.26 0.22 27.10
CA PHE A 193 -3.75 -1.14 27.16
C PHE A 193 -2.22 -1.15 27.08
N HIS A 194 -1.61 -2.26 27.50
CA HIS A 194 -0.19 -2.55 27.36
C HIS A 194 0.03 -3.80 26.50
N LEU A 195 1.27 -4.01 26.06
CA LEU A 195 1.63 -5.19 25.26
C LEU A 195 1.33 -6.52 25.97
N ARG A 196 1.47 -6.55 27.31
CA ARG A 196 1.14 -7.72 28.13
C ARG A 196 -0.34 -8.06 28.08
N ASP A 197 -1.22 -7.06 28.05
CA ASP A 197 -2.67 -7.29 27.97
C ASP A 197 -3.05 -7.97 26.65
N LEU A 198 -2.39 -7.58 25.55
CA LEU A 198 -2.56 -8.24 24.26
C LEU A 198 -2.06 -9.69 24.30
N ARG A 199 -0.91 -9.97 24.92
CA ARG A 199 -0.45 -11.36 25.09
C ARG A 199 -1.43 -12.18 25.92
N ASN A 200 -1.92 -11.62 27.03
CA ASN A 200 -2.91 -12.28 27.89
C ASN A 200 -4.26 -12.51 27.17
N ALA A 201 -4.62 -11.63 26.24
CA ALA A 201 -5.81 -11.77 25.38
C ALA A 201 -5.64 -12.80 24.25
N GLY A 202 -4.49 -13.48 24.18
CA GLY A 202 -4.23 -14.57 23.22
C GLY A 202 -3.69 -14.12 21.86
N TYR A 203 -3.16 -12.90 21.74
CA TYR A 203 -2.49 -12.47 20.51
C TYR A 203 -1.09 -13.09 20.41
N GLU A 204 -0.85 -13.87 19.36
CA GLU A 204 0.40 -14.59 19.12
C GLU A 204 1.47 -13.72 18.44
N ALA A 205 1.04 -12.70 17.71
CA ALA A 205 1.93 -11.67 17.18
C ALA A 205 1.40 -10.27 17.44
N ILE A 206 2.32 -9.32 17.62
CA ILE A 206 2.02 -7.90 17.79
C ILE A 206 2.90 -7.12 16.82
N PHE A 207 2.30 -6.29 15.97
CA PHE A 207 3.00 -5.38 15.07
C PHE A 207 2.76 -3.93 15.50
N ILE A 208 3.84 -3.19 15.73
CA ILE A 208 3.76 -1.79 16.20
C ILE A 208 3.99 -0.86 15.01
N ALA A 209 2.94 -0.12 14.64
CA ALA A 209 2.87 0.77 13.49
C ALA A 209 2.37 2.18 13.86
N ILE A 210 2.71 2.65 15.06
CA ILE A 210 2.22 3.91 15.62
C ILE A 210 2.81 5.17 14.96
N GLY A 211 3.84 5.05 14.12
CA GLY A 211 4.47 6.19 13.45
C GLY A 211 5.14 7.20 14.39
N ALA A 212 5.43 8.40 13.87
CA ALA A 212 6.13 9.47 14.58
C ALA A 212 5.23 10.71 14.71
N HIS A 213 4.46 10.79 15.80
CA HIS A 213 3.48 11.87 16.02
C HIS A 213 4.05 13.11 16.72
N LYS A 214 5.21 13.00 17.38
CA LYS A 214 5.83 14.13 18.08
C LYS A 214 6.63 14.98 17.09
N SER A 215 6.39 16.29 17.10
CA SER A 215 7.24 17.24 16.38
C SER A 215 8.61 17.39 17.06
N ARG A 216 9.59 17.90 16.31
CA ARG A 216 10.85 18.36 16.89
C ARG A 216 10.62 19.74 17.52
N MET A 217 10.84 19.85 18.82
CA MET A 217 10.85 21.15 19.49
C MET A 217 12.08 21.93 19.07
N LEU A 218 11.93 23.24 18.87
CA LEU A 218 13.05 24.14 18.72
C LEU A 218 13.55 24.52 20.11
N ASN A 219 14.87 24.62 20.29
CA ASN A 219 15.43 25.08 21.57
C ASN A 219 15.40 26.61 21.65
N ILE A 220 14.20 27.18 21.51
CA ILE A 220 13.93 28.61 21.57
C ILE A 220 12.80 28.80 22.57
N GLU A 221 13.01 29.66 23.56
CA GLU A 221 12.00 29.95 24.57
C GLU A 221 10.69 30.44 23.92
N GLY A 222 9.57 29.82 24.30
CA GLY A 222 8.24 30.12 23.76
C GLY A 222 7.87 29.40 22.45
N MET A 223 8.73 28.50 21.92
CA MET A 223 8.43 27.61 20.79
C MET A 223 8.50 26.12 21.15
#